data_AF-A0A7S1PYD1-F1
#
_entry.id   AF-A0A7S1PYD1-F1
#
_cell.length_a   1.000
_cell.length_b   1.000
_cell.length_c   1.000
_cell.angle_alpha   90.00
_cell.angle_beta   90.00
_cell.angle_gamma   90.00
#
_symmetry.space_group_name_H-M   'P 1'
#
loop_
_entity.id
_entity.type
_entity.pdbx_description
1 polymer ?
#
loop_
_entity_poly.entity_id
_entity_poly.type
_entity_poly.pdbx_seq_one_letter_code
_entity_poly.pdbx_strand_id
1 'polypeptide(L)'
;LAVLPARGTDITADASGLVEVPGTTESPAADADARDSEASAKRRRCEPKTDKHGVWTGSTDPGGEYVLTCDPGYAVSKHRTVTLTCSEEEVQWNANPWCENVDDCAERMYGCGPAGLCVDHVGHSECICERGAEVRQMSNGEQVCYFKNETKHCGGRNCGAHGICVDLTQYQQSFDTGDNSFRCSCERGFMDDGSTCKQADCGERFDEMGTWSGSSAYLGEYTLECEEGAFVLGGT
;
A
#
# COMPACT_ATOMS: atom_id res chain seq x y z
N LEU A 1 -38.12 59.32 -23.06
CA LEU A 1 -37.49 58.75 -24.28
C LEU A 1 -38.00 57.32 -24.39
N ALA A 2 -39.08 57.03 -25.14
CA ALA A 2 -39.17 56.97 -26.61
C ALA A 2 -38.24 55.89 -27.19
N VAL A 3 -38.62 54.93 -28.04
CA VAL A 3 -39.83 54.63 -28.82
C VAL A 3 -39.61 53.21 -29.41
N LEU A 4 -40.63 52.35 -29.47
CA LEU A 4 -40.70 51.18 -30.38
C LEU A 4 -40.99 51.66 -31.82
N PRO A 5 -40.55 50.96 -32.87
CA PRO A 5 -41.54 50.28 -33.74
C PRO A 5 -41.00 48.91 -34.25
N ALA A 6 -41.78 47.85 -34.43
CA ALA A 6 -42.96 47.59 -35.28
C ALA A 6 -42.63 47.03 -36.68
N ARG A 7 -43.19 45.82 -36.93
CA ARG A 7 -43.80 45.28 -38.15
C ARG A 7 -43.08 45.36 -39.51
N GLY A 8 -42.98 44.18 -40.14
CA GLY A 8 -42.97 44.01 -41.59
C GLY A 8 -43.64 42.69 -41.94
N THR A 9 -44.94 42.75 -42.24
CA THR A 9 -45.69 41.73 -43.00
C THR A 9 -45.31 41.83 -44.46
N ASP A 10 -45.14 40.72 -45.16
CA ASP A 10 -45.40 40.69 -46.59
C ASP A 10 -46.19 39.44 -46.99
N ILE A 11 -47.16 39.68 -47.85
CA ILE A 11 -48.21 38.82 -48.33
C ILE A 11 -47.91 38.57 -49.80
N THR A 12 -47.82 37.32 -50.24
CA THR A 12 -48.24 36.97 -51.60
C THR A 12 -48.95 35.62 -51.59
N ALA A 13 -50.18 35.65 -52.09
CA ALA A 13 -51.01 34.52 -52.44
C ALA A 13 -51.06 34.46 -53.98
N ASP A 14 -50.89 33.26 -54.55
CA ASP A 14 -51.39 32.80 -55.87
C ASP A 14 -50.82 31.37 -56.06
N ALA A 15 -51.45 30.36 -56.64
CA ALA A 15 -52.78 30.14 -57.19
C ALA A 15 -52.98 28.62 -57.31
N SER A 16 -54.25 28.25 -57.39
CA SER A 16 -54.77 26.92 -57.70
C SER A 16 -54.19 26.28 -58.96
N GLY A 17 -54.04 24.96 -58.94
CA GLY A 17 -53.76 24.14 -60.12
C GLY A 17 -54.04 22.66 -59.87
N LEU A 18 -55.30 22.26 -60.06
CA LEU A 18 -55.78 20.88 -60.13
C LEU A 18 -55.46 20.28 -61.52
N VAL A 19 -54.79 19.12 -61.56
CA VAL A 19 -54.95 18.11 -62.63
C VAL A 19 -54.70 16.72 -62.02
N GLU A 20 -55.75 15.88 -62.00
CA GLU A 20 -55.68 14.41 -61.83
C GLU A 20 -55.34 13.74 -63.18
N VAL A 21 -54.56 12.65 -63.22
CA VAL A 21 -54.93 11.29 -63.74
C VAL A 21 -53.79 10.25 -63.46
N PRO A 22 -53.97 8.91 -63.63
CA PRO A 22 -53.49 7.89 -62.68
C PRO A 22 -52.47 6.88 -63.27
N GLY A 23 -52.01 5.92 -62.46
CA GLY A 23 -51.47 4.65 -62.97
C GLY A 23 -50.29 4.03 -62.21
N THR A 24 -50.61 3.02 -61.38
CA THR A 24 -49.93 1.71 -61.23
C THR A 24 -48.40 1.61 -61.19
N THR A 25 -47.84 1.07 -60.10
CA THR A 25 -47.14 -0.24 -60.07
C THR A 25 -46.75 -0.65 -58.63
N GLU A 26 -46.47 -1.94 -58.46
CA GLU A 26 -46.56 -2.76 -57.25
C GLU A 26 -45.29 -2.82 -56.36
N SER A 27 -45.51 -3.21 -55.09
CA SER A 27 -44.69 -4.12 -54.26
C SER A 27 -43.49 -3.58 -53.42
N PRO A 28 -43.04 -4.32 -52.37
CA PRO A 28 -43.23 -3.93 -50.97
C PRO A 28 -41.91 -3.53 -50.27
N ALA A 29 -41.97 -2.53 -49.40
CA ALA A 29 -40.89 -2.21 -48.47
C ALA A 29 -41.16 -2.86 -47.12
N ALA A 30 -40.24 -3.73 -46.73
CA ALA A 30 -40.21 -4.49 -45.49
C ALA A 30 -40.41 -3.62 -44.24
N ASP A 31 -41.13 -4.20 -43.28
CA ASP A 31 -41.23 -3.78 -41.89
C ASP A 31 -39.85 -3.42 -41.32
N ALA A 32 -39.69 -2.15 -40.94
CA ALA A 32 -38.55 -1.66 -40.20
C ALA A 32 -38.68 -2.10 -38.73
N ASP A 33 -38.14 -3.28 -38.46
CA ASP A 33 -37.71 -3.73 -37.14
C ASP A 33 -36.48 -2.91 -36.72
N ALA A 34 -36.68 -1.92 -35.84
CA ALA A 34 -35.62 -1.25 -35.08
C ALA A 34 -36.22 -0.41 -33.95
N ARG A 35 -36.99 -1.05 -33.06
CA ARG A 35 -37.40 -0.46 -31.78
C ARG A 35 -37.26 -1.51 -30.68
N ASP A 36 -36.02 -1.78 -30.29
CA ASP A 36 -35.60 -1.93 -28.89
C ASP A 36 -34.14 -2.43 -28.85
N SER A 37 -33.19 -1.51 -28.79
CA SER A 37 -31.78 -1.82 -28.49
C SER A 37 -31.15 -0.75 -27.60
N GLU A 38 -31.95 -0.09 -26.76
CA GLU A 38 -31.46 0.81 -25.70
C GLU A 38 -31.82 0.30 -24.30
N ALA A 39 -32.04 -1.01 -24.17
CA ALA A 39 -31.99 -1.68 -22.87
C ALA A 39 -30.53 -1.96 -22.49
N SER A 40 -29.88 -0.93 -21.93
CA SER A 40 -28.82 -1.06 -20.93
C SER A 40 -27.85 -2.23 -21.14
N ALA A 41 -26.93 -2.11 -22.10
CA ALA A 41 -25.67 -2.82 -22.03
C ALA A 41 -24.99 -2.38 -20.72
N LYS A 42 -25.19 -3.15 -19.65
CA LYS A 42 -24.52 -2.96 -18.36
C LYS A 42 -23.03 -3.13 -18.65
N ARG A 43 -22.35 -2.01 -18.97
CA ARG A 43 -20.91 -1.98 -19.26
C ARG A 43 -20.23 -2.73 -18.12
N ARG A 44 -19.62 -3.86 -18.46
CA ARG A 44 -18.83 -4.67 -17.54
C ARG A 44 -17.65 -3.81 -17.12
N ARG A 45 -17.69 -3.31 -15.88
CA ARG A 45 -16.68 -2.46 -15.26
C ARG A 45 -16.22 -3.16 -14.00
N CYS A 46 -14.95 -2.98 -13.64
CA CYS A 46 -14.47 -3.45 -12.37
C CYS A 46 -15.15 -2.66 -11.23
N GLU A 47 -15.35 -3.31 -10.09
CA GLU A 47 -15.98 -2.68 -8.93
C GLU A 47 -15.08 -1.55 -8.39
N PRO A 48 -15.62 -0.35 -8.12
CA PRO A 48 -14.86 0.72 -7.49
C PRO A 48 -14.26 0.27 -6.16
N LYS A 49 -13.06 0.75 -5.87
CA LYS A 49 -12.34 0.40 -4.65
C LYS A 49 -12.36 1.58 -3.68
N THR A 50 -12.26 1.26 -2.39
CA THR A 50 -12.11 2.23 -1.31
C THR A 50 -10.90 1.85 -0.48
N ASP A 51 -10.21 2.86 0.05
CA ASP A 51 -9.12 2.68 1.00
C ASP A 51 -9.36 3.61 2.20
N LYS A 52 -8.91 3.20 3.38
CA LYS A 52 -9.08 3.99 4.61
C LYS A 52 -8.11 5.18 4.69
N HIS A 53 -6.96 5.04 4.06
CA HIS A 53 -5.82 5.95 4.12
C HIS A 53 -5.32 6.32 2.72
N GLY A 54 -6.24 6.36 1.75
CA GLY A 54 -5.94 6.72 0.38
C GLY A 54 -7.19 6.95 -0.45
N VAL A 55 -6.98 7.51 -1.65
CA VAL A 55 -8.04 7.83 -2.59
C VAL A 55 -7.78 7.13 -3.91
N TRP A 56 -8.82 6.46 -4.42
CA TRP A 56 -8.81 5.87 -5.76
C TRP A 56 -9.35 6.86 -6.80
N THR A 57 -8.63 7.02 -7.91
CA THR A 57 -9.01 7.90 -9.02
C THR A 57 -8.71 7.24 -10.37
N GLY A 58 -9.42 7.61 -11.43
CA GLY A 58 -9.20 7.04 -12.78
C GLY A 58 -10.41 6.28 -13.31
N SER A 59 -10.16 5.30 -14.19
CA SER A 59 -11.20 4.56 -14.90
C SER A 59 -11.37 3.14 -14.34
N THR A 60 -12.63 2.73 -14.19
CA THR A 60 -13.00 1.33 -13.88
C THR A 60 -13.44 0.55 -15.12
N ASP A 61 -13.32 1.15 -16.31
CA ASP A 61 -13.55 0.44 -17.57
C ASP A 61 -12.42 -0.57 -17.82
N PRO A 62 -12.70 -1.70 -18.49
CA PRO A 62 -11.65 -2.64 -18.85
C PRO A 62 -10.55 -2.00 -19.70
N GLY A 63 -9.29 -2.34 -19.42
CA GLY A 63 -8.10 -1.69 -19.99
C GLY A 63 -7.81 -0.29 -19.42
N GLY A 64 -8.69 0.28 -18.59
CA GLY A 64 -8.49 1.57 -17.94
C GLY A 64 -7.49 1.50 -16.77
N GLU A 65 -6.83 2.63 -16.52
CA GLU A 65 -5.95 2.82 -15.36
C GLU A 65 -6.74 3.34 -14.16
N TYR A 66 -6.53 2.71 -13.00
CA TYR A 66 -7.13 3.10 -11.73
C TYR A 66 -6.05 3.25 -10.66
N VAL A 67 -5.90 4.45 -10.15
CA VAL A 67 -4.74 4.87 -9.36
C VAL A 67 -5.14 5.07 -7.91
N LEU A 68 -4.49 4.34 -7.01
CA LEU A 68 -4.52 4.59 -5.57
C LEU A 68 -3.43 5.59 -5.22
N THR A 69 -3.81 6.69 -4.57
CA THR A 69 -2.86 7.63 -3.94
C THR A 69 -3.07 7.60 -2.43
N CYS A 70 -2.02 7.21 -1.70
CA CYS A 70 -2.05 7.17 -0.25
C CYS A 70 -1.92 8.56 0.38
N ASP A 71 -2.57 8.71 1.54
CA ASP A 71 -2.43 9.86 2.42
C ASP A 71 -0.96 10.04 2.86
N PRO A 72 -0.53 11.26 3.24
CA PRO A 72 0.81 11.45 3.81
C PRO A 72 1.07 10.51 4.99
N GLY A 73 2.23 9.85 5.01
CA GLY A 73 2.60 8.84 6.00
C GLY A 73 2.15 7.42 5.68
N TYR A 74 1.42 7.20 4.58
CA TYR A 74 1.01 5.87 4.13
C TYR A 74 1.60 5.52 2.76
N ALA A 75 1.81 4.23 2.52
CA ALA A 75 2.31 3.71 1.25
C ALA A 75 1.83 2.28 0.97
N VAL A 76 1.93 1.88 -0.30
CA VAL A 76 1.86 0.48 -0.72
C VAL A 76 3.28 0.08 -1.13
N SER A 77 3.91 -0.85 -0.39
CA SER A 77 5.27 -1.29 -0.69
C SER A 77 6.26 -0.14 -0.89
N LYS A 78 6.21 0.88 -0.02
CA LYS A 78 7.01 2.13 -0.08
C LYS A 78 6.71 3.08 -1.24
N HIS A 79 5.69 2.81 -2.03
CA HIS A 79 5.20 3.72 -3.06
C HIS A 79 3.94 4.44 -2.60
N ARG A 80 3.93 5.77 -2.72
CA ARG A 80 2.76 6.60 -2.39
C ARG A 80 1.61 6.41 -3.39
N THR A 81 1.92 5.98 -4.60
CA THR A 81 0.96 5.83 -5.69
C THR A 81 1.16 4.48 -6.37
N VAL A 82 0.06 3.76 -6.60
CA VAL A 82 0.04 2.48 -7.33
C VAL A 82 -1.09 2.51 -8.35
N THR A 83 -0.80 2.00 -9.55
CA THR A 83 -1.77 1.90 -10.65
C THR A 83 -2.21 0.46 -10.82
N LEU A 84 -3.53 0.26 -10.94
CA LEU A 84 -4.17 -0.99 -11.31
C LEU A 84 -4.74 -0.90 -12.72
N THR A 85 -4.91 -2.07 -13.33
CA THR A 85 -5.63 -2.24 -14.59
C THR A 85 -6.79 -3.21 -14.40
N CYS A 86 -7.93 -2.89 -15.03
CA CYS A 86 -9.09 -3.76 -15.06
C CYS A 86 -8.98 -4.74 -16.23
N SER A 87 -9.00 -6.05 -15.96
CA SER A 87 -8.92 -7.10 -16.99
C SER A 87 -10.11 -7.04 -17.96
N GLU A 88 -9.84 -7.14 -19.26
CA GLU A 88 -10.87 -7.14 -20.33
C GLU A 88 -11.73 -8.41 -20.34
N GLU A 89 -11.14 -9.56 -20.00
CA GLU A 89 -11.81 -10.85 -20.11
C GLU A 89 -12.65 -11.15 -18.86
N GLU A 90 -12.06 -10.94 -17.69
CA GLU A 90 -12.63 -11.36 -16.40
C GLU A 90 -13.25 -10.21 -15.61
N VAL A 91 -13.05 -8.95 -16.03
CA VAL A 91 -13.58 -7.76 -15.34
C VAL A 91 -13.12 -7.72 -13.87
N GLN A 92 -11.85 -8.05 -13.67
CA GLN A 92 -11.22 -8.17 -12.36
C GLN A 92 -9.96 -7.30 -12.30
N TRP A 93 -9.69 -6.73 -11.13
CA TRP A 93 -8.46 -5.99 -10.86
C TRP A 93 -7.26 -6.94 -10.81
N ASN A 94 -6.14 -6.50 -11.38
CA ASN A 94 -4.88 -7.26 -11.38
C ASN A 94 -4.21 -7.35 -10.00
N ALA A 95 -4.60 -6.52 -9.03
CA ALA A 95 -4.14 -6.60 -7.65
C ALA A 95 -5.16 -5.97 -6.68
N ASN A 96 -4.94 -6.18 -5.38
CA ASN A 96 -5.74 -5.60 -4.31
C ASN A 96 -4.84 -4.90 -3.27
N PRO A 97 -4.13 -3.82 -3.63
CA PRO A 97 -3.29 -3.09 -2.69
C PRO A 97 -4.13 -2.27 -1.72
N TRP A 98 -3.57 -2.04 -0.53
CA TRP A 98 -4.12 -1.12 0.47
C TRP A 98 -2.99 -0.27 1.06
N CYS A 99 -3.31 0.97 1.44
CA CYS A 99 -2.34 1.87 2.04
C CYS A 99 -2.05 1.48 3.50
N GLU A 100 -0.78 1.30 3.83
CA GLU A 100 -0.31 0.97 5.18
C GLU A 100 0.57 2.09 5.74
N ASN A 101 0.64 2.20 7.06
CA ASN A 101 1.52 3.17 7.70
C ASN A 101 2.97 2.89 7.27
N VAL A 102 3.69 3.93 6.88
CA VAL A 102 5.13 3.84 6.66
C VAL A 102 5.80 3.81 8.02
N ASP A 103 6.70 2.83 8.22
CA ASP A 103 7.54 2.78 9.42
C ASP A 103 8.66 3.83 9.29
N ASP A 104 8.40 5.02 9.85
CA ASP A 104 9.33 6.15 9.84
C ASP A 104 10.53 5.92 10.79
N CYS A 105 10.49 4.87 11.61
CA CYS A 105 11.61 4.45 12.44
C CYS A 105 12.62 3.63 11.63
N ALA A 106 12.16 2.75 10.74
CA ALA A 106 13.02 1.92 9.90
C ALA A 106 13.92 2.72 8.93
N GLU A 107 13.55 3.96 8.60
CA GLU A 107 14.33 4.82 7.70
C GLU A 107 15.43 5.63 8.43
N ARG A 108 15.45 5.63 9.77
CA ARG A 108 16.43 6.38 10.56
C ARG A 108 17.80 5.72 10.53
N MET A 109 18.83 6.48 10.17
CA MET A 109 20.20 6.00 10.08
C MET A 109 20.83 5.76 11.46
N TYR A 110 20.53 6.60 12.44
CA TYR A 110 21.03 6.48 13.81
C TYR A 110 19.97 5.96 14.80
N GLY A 111 18.77 5.65 14.31
CA GLY A 111 17.62 5.32 15.15
C GLY A 111 17.33 6.45 16.16
N CYS A 112 17.16 6.08 17.42
CA CYS A 112 17.00 7.02 18.53
C CYS A 112 18.20 7.04 19.48
N GLY A 113 19.35 6.53 19.02
CA GLY A 113 20.56 6.43 19.85
C GLY A 113 20.49 5.36 20.93
N PRO A 114 21.58 5.17 21.69
CA PRO A 114 21.69 4.09 22.67
C PRO A 114 20.72 4.18 23.84
N ALA A 115 20.14 5.36 24.12
CA ALA A 115 19.26 5.59 25.27
C ALA A 115 17.86 6.04 24.84
N GLY A 116 17.44 5.74 23.62
CA GLY A 116 16.15 6.18 23.08
C GLY A 116 15.44 5.05 22.34
N LEU A 117 14.12 4.98 22.54
CA LEU A 117 13.24 4.12 21.79
C LEU A 117 12.59 4.92 20.66
N CYS A 118 12.58 4.37 19.45
CA CYS A 118 11.85 4.97 18.35
C CYS A 118 10.38 4.60 18.43
N VAL A 119 9.51 5.61 18.31
CA VAL A 119 8.07 5.41 18.19
C VAL A 119 7.63 5.92 16.84
N ASP A 120 7.05 5.02 16.07
CA ASP A 120 6.49 5.27 14.77
C ASP A 120 5.12 5.96 14.90
N HIS A 121 4.93 7.04 14.14
CA HIS A 121 3.66 7.74 14.01
C HIS A 121 3.33 7.92 12.53
N VAL A 122 2.13 8.36 12.22
CA VAL A 122 1.76 8.62 10.83
C VAL A 122 2.55 9.81 10.29
N GLY A 123 3.49 9.53 9.38
CA GLY A 123 4.27 10.52 8.64
C GLY A 123 5.36 11.23 9.44
N HIS A 124 5.70 10.71 10.63
CA HIS A 124 6.87 11.11 11.39
C HIS A 124 7.21 10.05 12.45
N SER A 125 8.45 10.08 12.96
CA SER A 125 8.87 9.30 14.13
C SER A 125 9.29 10.19 15.29
N GLU A 126 9.08 9.70 16.52
CA GLU A 126 9.53 10.35 17.76
C GLU A 126 10.55 9.47 18.50
N CYS A 127 11.57 10.09 19.10
CA CYS A 127 12.52 9.40 19.97
C CYS A 127 12.18 9.64 21.44
N ILE A 128 11.73 8.60 22.14
CA ILE A 128 11.50 8.65 23.58
C ILE A 128 12.81 8.33 24.30
N CYS A 129 13.42 9.35 24.90
CA CYS A 129 14.65 9.17 25.67
C CYS A 129 14.38 8.58 27.05
N GLU A 130 15.26 7.69 27.50
CA GLU A 130 15.29 7.22 28.88
C GLU A 130 15.53 8.39 29.86
N ARG A 131 15.03 8.22 31.10
CA ARG A 131 15.19 9.24 32.13
C ARG A 131 16.68 9.50 32.41
N GLY A 132 17.10 10.76 32.26
CA GLY A 132 18.48 11.19 32.48
C GLY A 132 19.38 11.06 31.25
N ALA A 133 18.85 10.60 30.11
CA ALA A 133 19.49 10.77 28.81
C ALA A 133 19.25 12.19 28.27
N GLU A 134 20.15 12.62 27.40
CA GLU A 134 20.08 13.90 26.70
C GLU A 134 19.85 13.69 25.22
N VAL A 135 19.19 14.67 24.59
CA VAL A 135 18.99 14.69 23.13
C VAL A 135 20.20 15.33 22.46
N ARG A 136 20.74 14.68 21.43
CA ARG A 136 21.73 15.22 20.50
C ARG A 136 21.13 15.27 19.11
N GLN A 137 21.40 16.36 18.39
CA GLN A 137 21.11 16.46 16.97
C GLN A 137 22.30 15.93 16.17
N MET A 138 22.03 15.01 15.26
CA MET A 138 23.01 14.45 14.34
C MET A 138 23.13 15.33 13.09
N SER A 139 24.19 15.12 12.31
CA SER A 139 24.47 15.90 11.11
C SER A 139 23.41 15.76 10.01
N ASN A 140 22.66 14.65 10.00
CA ASN A 140 21.53 14.41 9.10
C ASN A 140 20.19 14.96 9.63
N GLY A 141 20.19 15.64 10.79
CA GLY A 141 18.99 16.18 11.42
C GLY A 141 18.23 15.21 12.33
N GLU A 142 18.70 13.97 12.48
CA GLU A 142 18.10 13.02 13.43
C GLU A 142 18.41 13.39 14.88
N GLN A 143 17.38 13.34 15.72
CA GLN A 143 17.51 13.39 17.17
C GLN A 143 17.85 12.01 17.72
N VAL A 144 18.87 11.94 18.57
CA VAL A 144 19.29 10.71 19.26
C VAL A 144 19.45 10.96 20.76
N CYS A 145 19.14 9.95 21.55
CA CYS A 145 19.21 9.95 23.01
C CYS A 145 20.50 9.26 23.47
N TYR A 146 21.23 9.88 24.40
CA TYR A 146 22.46 9.33 24.95
C TYR A 146 22.66 9.74 26.41
N PHE A 147 23.40 8.92 27.17
CA PHE A 147 23.82 9.29 28.53
C PHE A 147 25.14 10.06 28.49
N LYS A 148 25.27 11.13 29.29
CA LYS A 148 26.47 11.99 29.37
C LYS A 148 27.77 11.29 29.81
N ASN A 149 27.67 10.14 30.50
CA ASN A 149 28.86 9.42 30.96
C ASN A 149 29.28 8.35 29.95
N GLU A 150 30.28 8.69 29.16
CA GLU A 150 30.93 7.90 28.09
C GLU A 150 31.73 6.68 28.60
N THR A 151 31.77 6.42 29.91
CA THR A 151 32.40 5.22 30.49
C THR A 151 31.61 3.93 30.28
N LYS A 152 30.52 4.01 29.50
CA LYS A 152 29.59 2.94 29.20
C LYS A 152 29.97 2.33 27.85
N HIS A 153 30.09 1.01 27.82
CA HIS A 153 30.50 0.21 26.66
C HIS A 153 29.65 0.42 25.41
N CYS A 154 28.44 0.98 25.55
CA CYS A 154 27.65 1.45 24.44
C CYS A 154 28.33 2.54 23.61
N GLY A 155 29.28 3.33 24.13
CA GLY A 155 30.30 4.06 23.37
C GLY A 155 29.87 4.86 22.12
N GLY A 156 28.60 5.29 22.03
CA GLY A 156 28.03 5.90 20.83
C GLY A 156 27.55 4.93 19.74
N ARG A 157 27.66 3.61 19.94
CA ARG A 157 26.97 2.58 19.16
C ARG A 157 25.47 2.66 19.42
N ASN A 158 24.67 2.47 18.37
CA ASN A 158 23.22 2.36 18.45
C ASN A 158 22.81 0.95 18.00
N CYS A 159 21.64 0.51 18.43
CA CYS A 159 21.12 -0.81 18.11
C CYS A 159 20.09 -0.77 16.97
N GLY A 160 20.20 0.23 16.10
CA GLY A 160 19.19 0.54 15.10
C GLY A 160 17.91 1.14 15.71
N ALA A 161 16.84 1.17 14.92
CA ALA A 161 15.56 1.76 15.33
C ALA A 161 14.75 0.89 16.30
N HIS A 162 14.97 -0.43 16.26
CA HIS A 162 14.22 -1.43 17.03
C HIS A 162 14.99 -1.95 18.25
N GLY A 163 15.94 -1.17 18.75
CA GLY A 163 16.88 -1.64 19.76
C GLY A 163 17.45 -0.54 20.65
N ILE A 164 17.62 -0.87 21.93
CA ILE A 164 18.31 -0.02 22.90
C ILE A 164 19.65 -0.69 23.23
N CYS A 165 20.73 0.10 23.29
CA CYS A 165 22.02 -0.43 23.69
C CYS A 165 22.08 -0.62 25.21
N VAL A 166 22.48 -1.82 25.64
CA VAL A 166 22.58 -2.20 27.04
C VAL A 166 24.03 -2.54 27.37
N ASP A 167 24.62 -1.81 28.31
CA ASP A 167 25.95 -2.13 28.83
C ASP A 167 25.93 -3.46 29.59
N LEU A 168 26.88 -4.34 29.29
CA LEU A 168 27.10 -5.55 30.06
C LEU A 168 28.09 -5.24 31.19
N THR A 169 27.65 -5.41 32.44
CA THR A 169 28.52 -5.21 33.62
C THR A 169 29.46 -6.40 33.87
N GLN A 170 29.24 -7.53 33.20
CA GLN A 170 30.02 -8.77 33.29
C GLN A 170 30.01 -9.53 31.97
N TYR A 171 31.10 -10.25 31.70
CA TYR A 171 31.26 -11.14 30.56
C TYR A 171 30.18 -12.25 30.55
N GLN A 172 29.43 -12.39 29.46
CA GLN A 172 28.45 -13.47 29.28
C GLN A 172 28.83 -14.34 28.08
N GLN A 173 29.20 -15.61 28.34
CA GLN A 173 29.62 -16.58 27.30
C GLN A 173 28.49 -17.01 26.34
N SER A 174 27.24 -16.65 26.62
CA SER A 174 26.07 -17.29 26.01
C SER A 174 25.33 -16.42 24.99
N PHE A 175 25.93 -15.34 24.49
CA PHE A 175 25.27 -14.46 23.53
C PHE A 175 26.18 -14.13 22.35
N ASP A 176 25.59 -14.10 21.15
CA ASP A 176 26.24 -14.06 19.82
C ASP A 176 27.05 -12.79 19.50
N THR A 177 27.17 -11.84 20.44
CA THR A 177 27.97 -10.63 20.29
C THR A 177 29.46 -10.92 20.53
N GLY A 178 30.30 -10.69 19.51
CA GLY A 178 31.77 -10.79 19.62
C GLY A 178 32.42 -9.78 20.59
N ASP A 179 31.73 -8.70 20.97
CA ASP A 179 32.16 -7.71 21.97
C ASP A 179 31.38 -7.90 23.28
N ASN A 180 31.97 -8.53 24.30
CA ASN A 180 31.35 -8.87 25.59
C ASN A 180 31.07 -7.69 26.54
N SER A 181 30.94 -6.50 25.99
CA SER A 181 30.91 -5.25 26.74
C SER A 181 29.55 -4.54 26.65
N PHE A 182 28.80 -4.77 25.57
CA PHE A 182 27.44 -4.28 25.39
C PHE A 182 26.62 -5.31 24.59
N ARG A 183 25.30 -5.12 24.55
CA ARG A 183 24.38 -5.86 23.68
C ARG A 183 23.22 -4.98 23.25
N CYS A 184 22.46 -5.43 22.26
CA CYS A 184 21.22 -4.79 21.86
C CYS A 184 20.01 -5.46 22.53
N SER A 185 19.22 -4.68 23.27
CA SER A 185 17.90 -5.08 23.74
C SER A 185 16.87 -4.72 22.69
N CYS A 186 16.42 -5.71 21.94
CA CYS A 186 15.54 -5.53 20.80
C CYS A 186 14.05 -5.57 21.16
N GLU A 187 13.25 -4.87 20.36
CA GLU A 187 11.79 -4.99 20.38
C GLU A 187 11.33 -6.39 19.94
N ARG A 188 10.05 -6.73 20.19
CA ARG A 188 9.51 -8.03 19.77
C ARG A 188 9.60 -8.17 18.25
N GLY A 189 10.07 -9.34 17.82
CA GLY A 189 10.27 -9.63 16.41
C GLY A 189 11.61 -9.16 15.86
N PHE A 190 12.49 -8.68 16.72
CA PHE A 190 13.87 -8.37 16.40
C PHE A 190 14.82 -9.15 17.32
N MET A 191 16.02 -9.44 16.82
CA MET A 191 17.09 -10.12 17.53
C MET A 191 18.40 -9.34 17.38
N ASP A 192 19.24 -9.43 18.41
CA ASP A 192 20.58 -8.84 18.39
C ASP A 192 21.47 -9.66 17.45
N ASP A 193 22.03 -9.02 16.42
CA ASP A 193 22.93 -9.65 15.46
C ASP A 193 24.42 -9.45 15.79
N GLY A 194 24.73 -8.90 16.97
CA GLY A 194 26.09 -8.53 17.35
C GLY A 194 26.40 -7.05 17.19
N SER A 195 25.58 -6.31 16.43
CA SER A 195 25.77 -4.89 16.16
C SER A 195 24.49 -4.08 16.31
N THR A 196 23.34 -4.63 15.89
CA THR A 196 22.04 -3.95 15.78
C THR A 196 20.90 -4.93 16.01
N CYS A 197 19.69 -4.42 16.19
CA CYS A 197 18.48 -5.22 16.18
C CYS A 197 18.01 -5.46 14.75
N LYS A 198 18.10 -6.71 14.29
CA LYS A 198 17.59 -7.17 12.99
C LYS A 198 16.30 -7.93 13.15
N GLN A 199 15.45 -7.91 12.13
CA GLN A 199 14.22 -8.68 12.14
C GLN A 199 14.56 -10.15 12.40
N ALA A 200 13.90 -10.71 13.41
CA ALA A 200 14.16 -12.07 13.82
C ALA A 200 13.75 -13.02 12.70
N ASP A 201 14.68 -13.88 12.33
CA ASP A 201 14.50 -14.94 11.36
C ASP A 201 14.60 -16.27 12.13
N CYS A 202 13.54 -17.08 12.08
CA CYS A 202 13.50 -18.37 12.76
C CYS A 202 14.36 -19.44 12.06
N GLY A 203 14.95 -19.11 10.91
CA GLY A 203 15.76 -19.98 10.09
C GLY A 203 14.95 -20.93 9.22
N GLU A 204 15.64 -21.62 8.31
CA GLU A 204 15.04 -22.67 7.49
C GLU A 204 14.59 -23.84 8.38
N ARG A 205 13.36 -24.29 8.14
CA ARG A 205 12.83 -25.49 8.78
C ARG A 205 13.16 -26.70 7.92
N PHE A 206 13.64 -27.75 8.56
CA PHE A 206 13.95 -29.02 7.90
C PHE A 206 13.03 -30.11 8.44
N ASP A 207 12.49 -30.92 7.53
CA ASP A 207 11.78 -32.16 7.82
C ASP A 207 12.29 -33.23 6.84
N GLU A 208 12.49 -34.46 7.31
CA GLU A 208 13.02 -35.56 6.49
C GLU A 208 11.97 -36.12 5.51
N MET A 209 10.67 -35.92 5.77
CA MET A 209 9.55 -36.49 5.01
C MET A 209 8.59 -35.42 4.49
N GLY A 210 9.06 -34.18 4.34
CA GLY A 210 8.26 -33.09 3.82
C GLY A 210 9.09 -31.85 3.48
N THR A 211 8.48 -30.95 2.73
CA THR A 211 9.10 -29.67 2.34
C THR A 211 8.37 -28.54 3.04
N TRP A 212 9.13 -27.65 3.69
CA TRP A 212 8.59 -26.41 4.26
C TRP A 212 8.56 -25.32 3.19
N SER A 213 7.44 -24.61 3.08
CA SER A 213 7.27 -23.42 2.24
C SER A 213 6.64 -22.30 3.07
N GLY A 214 7.03 -21.04 2.83
CA GLY A 214 6.53 -19.89 3.58
C GLY A 214 7.63 -18.89 3.98
N SER A 215 7.38 -18.13 5.04
CA SER A 215 8.25 -17.04 5.48
C SER A 215 8.91 -17.31 6.84
N SER A 216 10.24 -17.25 6.87
CA SER A 216 11.08 -17.43 8.06
C SER A 216 11.10 -16.28 9.03
N ALA A 217 10.60 -15.13 8.59
CA ALA A 217 10.48 -13.96 9.42
C ALA A 217 9.62 -14.25 10.66
N TYR A 218 9.88 -13.53 11.74
CA TYR A 218 9.05 -13.55 12.93
C TYR A 218 7.58 -13.22 12.60
N LEU A 219 6.66 -14.05 13.13
CA LEU A 219 5.23 -14.09 12.77
C LEU A 219 4.94 -14.45 11.30
N GLY A 220 5.95 -14.88 10.55
CA GLY A 220 5.79 -15.49 9.24
C GLY A 220 5.02 -16.80 9.34
N GLU A 221 4.16 -17.03 8.35
CA GLU A 221 3.44 -18.29 8.22
C GLU A 221 4.27 -19.28 7.41
N TYR A 222 4.19 -20.53 7.81
CA TYR A 222 4.83 -21.65 7.17
C TYR A 222 3.89 -22.82 7.02
N THR A 223 4.04 -23.49 5.89
CA THR A 223 3.31 -24.69 5.53
C THR A 223 4.30 -25.83 5.38
N LEU A 224 4.04 -26.95 6.03
CA LEU A 224 4.73 -28.22 5.78
C LEU A 224 3.88 -29.01 4.79
N GLU A 225 4.47 -29.30 3.63
CA GLU A 225 3.91 -30.26 2.67
C GLU A 225 4.58 -31.61 2.87
N CYS A 226 3.83 -32.58 3.40
CA CYS A 226 4.29 -33.96 3.55
C CYS A 226 4.39 -34.66 2.20
N GLU A 227 5.39 -35.54 2.06
CA GLU A 227 5.47 -36.44 0.91
C GLU A 227 4.31 -37.45 0.88
N GLU A 228 4.07 -38.08 -0.28
CA GLU A 228 2.97 -39.01 -0.46
C GLU A 228 3.05 -40.18 0.53
N GLY A 229 2.00 -40.34 1.35
CA GLY A 229 1.91 -41.38 2.39
C GLY A 229 2.40 -40.95 3.78
N ALA A 230 3.01 -39.77 3.92
CA ALA A 230 3.34 -39.16 5.20
C ALA A 230 2.18 -38.28 5.72
N PHE A 231 2.13 -38.07 7.04
CA PHE A 231 1.10 -37.26 7.69
C PHE A 231 1.65 -36.55 8.93
N VAL A 232 1.14 -35.36 9.21
CA VAL A 232 1.51 -34.58 10.40
C VAL A 232 0.85 -35.20 11.64
N LEU A 233 1.65 -35.62 12.61
CA LEU A 233 1.17 -36.07 13.92
C LEU A 233 1.12 -34.88 14.90
N GLY A 234 -0.07 -34.56 15.40
CA GLY A 234 -0.24 -33.62 16.51
C GLY A 234 -0.47 -32.15 16.17
N GLY A 235 -1.00 -31.83 14.99
CA GLY A 235 -1.50 -30.48 14.71
C GLY A 235 -2.67 -30.12 15.64
N THR A 236 -2.51 -29.08 16.45
CA THR A 236 -3.58 -28.46 17.26
C THR A 236 -4.23 -27.31 16.51
#